data_AF-A0A349YZZ2-F1
#
_entry.id   AF-A0A349YZZ2-F1
#
_cell.length_a   1.000
_cell.length_b   1.000
_cell.length_c   1.000
_cell.angle_alpha   90.00
_cell.angle_beta   90.00
_cell.angle_gamma   90.00
#
_symmetry.space_group_name_H-M   'P 1'
#
loop_
_entity.id
_entity.type
_entity.pdbx_description
1 polymer ?
#
loop_
_entity_poly.entity_id
_entity_poly.type
_entity_poly.pdbx_seq_one_letter_code
_entity_poly.pdbx_strand_id
1 'polypeptide(L)' 'PRLDEEVAKGVIKDGMLVKVAAAMQAANELAKPVTIANWSAPLTAILDNQTGTRVIPASQTSGV' A
#
# COMPACT_ATOMS: atom_id res chain seq x y z
N PRO A 1 -11.14 3.83 -7.89
CA PRO A 1 -11.12 4.14 -6.44
C PRO A 1 -11.30 2.87 -5.58
N ARG A 2 -10.34 1.94 -5.66
CA ARG A 2 -10.42 0.64 -4.95
C ARG A 2 -10.07 0.76 -3.46
N LEU A 3 -9.40 1.84 -3.07
CA LEU A 3 -9.13 2.18 -1.68
C LEU A 3 -10.40 2.58 -0.93
N ASP A 4 -11.28 3.36 -1.55
CA ASP A 4 -12.51 3.81 -0.91
C ASP A 4 -13.45 2.64 -0.60
N GLU A 5 -13.41 1.56 -1.41
CA GLU A 5 -14.15 0.33 -1.16
C GLU A 5 -13.63 -0.47 0.04
N GLU A 6 -12.30 -0.60 0.19
CA GLU A 6 -11.69 -1.34 1.31
C GLU A 6 -11.78 -0.56 2.63
N VAL A 7 -11.82 0.77 2.54
CA VAL A 7 -12.14 1.66 3.67
C VAL A 7 -13.61 1.54 4.04
N ALA A 8 -14.53 1.55 3.06
CA ALA A 8 -15.96 1.40 3.27
C ALA A 8 -16.34 0.02 3.85
N LYS A 9 -15.59 -1.04 3.53
CA LYS A 9 -15.74 -2.38 4.14
C LYS A 9 -15.35 -2.42 5.63
N GLY A 10 -14.80 -1.34 6.19
CA GLY A 10 -14.44 -1.26 7.60
C GLY A 10 -13.24 -2.13 7.99
N VAL A 11 -12.51 -2.67 7.00
CA VAL A 11 -11.28 -3.47 7.18
C VAL A 11 -10.09 -2.56 7.55
N ILE A 12 -10.12 -1.31 7.09
CA ILE A 12 -9.13 -0.28 7.38
C ILE A 12 -9.76 0.77 8.31
N LYS A 13 -9.60 0.60 9.63
CA LYS A 13 -10.01 1.59 10.65
C LYS A 13 -8.79 2.22 11.33
N ASP A 14 -8.97 3.47 11.79
CA ASP A 14 -7.96 4.29 12.49
C ASP A 14 -6.64 4.47 11.72
N GLY A 15 -5.50 4.24 12.37
CA GLY A 15 -4.17 4.56 11.86
C GLY A 15 -3.74 3.77 10.62
N MET A 16 -4.49 2.72 10.25
CA MET A 16 -4.25 1.97 9.01
C MET A 16 -4.62 2.82 7.77
N LEU A 17 -5.68 3.62 7.85
CA LEU A 17 -6.13 4.48 6.75
C LEU A 17 -5.07 5.50 6.37
N VAL A 18 -4.53 6.19 7.37
CA VAL A 18 -3.52 7.24 7.19
C VAL A 18 -2.25 6.67 6.59
N LYS A 19 -1.81 5.48 7.04
CA LYS A 19 -0.62 4.80 6.49
C LYS A 19 -0.80 4.42 5.03
N VAL A 20 -1.96 3.86 4.70
CA VAL A 20 -2.24 3.44 3.32
C VAL A 20 -2.45 4.66 2.41
N ALA A 21 -3.12 5.72 2.86
CA ALA A 21 -3.27 6.96 2.11
C ALA A 21 -1.92 7.64 1.83
N ALA A 22 -1.03 7.71 2.83
CA ALA A 22 0.33 8.23 2.66
C ALA A 22 1.15 7.38 1.68
N ALA A 23 1.05 6.05 1.78
CA ALA A 23 1.72 5.15 0.83
C ALA A 23 1.16 5.27 -0.59
N MET A 24 -0.15 5.47 -0.75
CA MET A 24 -0.76 5.71 -2.05
C MET A 24 -0.30 7.04 -2.66
N GLN A 25 -0.24 8.10 -1.85
CA GLN A 25 0.28 9.39 -2.29
C GLN A 25 1.74 9.26 -2.75
N ALA A 26 2.59 8.63 -1.93
CA ALA A 26 3.99 8.38 -2.28
C ALA A 26 4.13 7.51 -3.54
N ALA A 27 3.30 6.48 -3.69
CA ALA A 27 3.31 5.62 -4.88
C ALA A 27 2.94 6.39 -6.15
N ASN A 28 1.95 7.29 -6.06
CA ASN A 28 1.52 8.14 -7.17
C ASN A 28 2.58 9.19 -7.52
N GLU A 29 3.19 9.85 -6.53
CA GLU A 29 4.27 10.83 -6.73
C GLU A 29 5.52 10.19 -7.36
N LEU A 30 5.90 9.00 -6.91
CA LEU A 30 7.07 8.28 -7.41
C LEU A 30 6.79 7.49 -8.69
N ALA A 31 5.51 7.37 -9.09
CA ALA A 31 5.03 6.45 -10.13
C ALA A 31 5.55 5.01 -9.96
N LYS A 32 5.78 4.59 -8.72
CA LYS A 32 6.39 3.31 -8.35
C LYS A 32 5.59 2.61 -7.25
N PRO A 33 5.57 1.27 -7.23
CA PRO A 33 4.94 0.52 -6.14
C PRO A 33 5.64 0.78 -4.80
N VAL A 34 4.86 0.94 -3.74
CA VAL A 34 5.35 1.17 -2.37
C VAL A 34 4.90 0.01 -1.48
N THR A 35 5.82 -0.57 -0.72
CA THR A 35 5.53 -1.69 0.19
C THR A 35 5.54 -1.19 1.63
N ILE A 36 4.42 -1.34 2.34
CA ILE A 36 4.33 -1.12 3.78
C ILE A 36 4.63 -2.44 4.49
N ALA A 37 5.74 -2.54 5.20
CA ALA A 37 6.13 -3.73 5.97
C ALA A 37 6.35 -3.41 7.46
N ASN A 38 6.39 -4.45 8.29
CA ASN A 38 6.69 -4.33 9.71
C ASN A 38 8.19 -4.57 9.97
N TRP A 39 8.82 -3.75 10.81
CA TRP A 39 10.25 -3.86 11.15
C TRP A 39 10.58 -5.13 11.94
N SER A 40 9.58 -5.77 12.56
CA SER A 40 9.77 -7.07 13.19
C SER A 40 9.96 -8.22 12.19
N ALA A 41 9.69 -7.99 10.90
CA ALA A 41 9.90 -8.99 9.86
C ALA A 41 11.38 -9.04 9.43
N PRO A 42 11.86 -10.21 8.96
CA PRO A 42 13.22 -10.32 8.43
C PRO A 42 13.45 -9.34 7.27
N LEU A 43 14.59 -8.65 7.26
CA LEU A 43 14.97 -7.69 6.22
C LEU A 43 14.89 -8.28 4.81
N THR A 44 15.33 -9.53 4.66
CA THR A 44 15.25 -10.26 3.39
C THR A 44 13.81 -10.40 2.91
N ALA A 45 12.88 -10.75 3.79
CA ALA A 45 11.46 -10.85 3.46
C ALA A 45 10.83 -9.49 3.09
N ILE A 46 11.31 -8.38 3.68
CA ILE A 46 10.87 -7.02 3.35
C ILE A 46 11.35 -6.63 1.94
N LEU A 47 12.64 -6.85 1.65
CA LEU A 47 13.25 -6.52 0.36
C LEU A 47 12.70 -7.40 -0.78
N ASP A 48 12.42 -8.67 -0.49
CA ASP A 48 11.83 -9.62 -1.44
C ASP A 48 10.30 -9.44 -1.60
N ASN A 49 9.71 -8.45 -0.92
CA ASN A 49 8.26 -8.17 -0.93
C ASN A 49 7.40 -9.38 -0.49
N GLN A 50 7.95 -10.27 0.33
CA GLN A 50 7.26 -11.46 0.86
C GLN A 50 6.43 -11.15 2.12
N THR A 51 6.46 -9.91 2.60
CA THR A 51 5.75 -9.47 3.79
C THR A 51 5.17 -8.07 3.63
N GLY A 52 4.09 -7.78 4.34
CA GLY A 52 3.44 -6.48 4.35
C GLY A 52 2.36 -6.29 3.28
N THR A 53 2.03 -5.04 2.99
CA THR A 53 1.00 -4.63 2.03
C THR A 53 1.63 -3.78 0.95
N ARG A 54 1.47 -4.21 -0.31
CA ARG A 54 2.00 -3.49 -1.48
C ARG A 54 0.91 -2.60 -2.08
N VAL A 55 1.20 -1.30 -2.14
CA VAL A 55 0.35 -0.28 -2.74
C VAL A 55 0.87 -0.01 -4.16
N ILE A 56 -0.01 -0.19 -5.14
CA ILE A 56 0.28 0.04 -6.56
C ILE A 56 -0.39 1.35 -6.96
N PRO A 57 0.32 2.28 -7.63
CA PRO A 57 -0.26 3.56 -8.04
C PRO A 57 -1.38 3.38 -9.05
N ALA A 58 -2.39 4.25 -8.99
CA ALA A 58 -3.58 4.18 -9.85
C ALA A 58 -3.25 4.35 -11.35
N SER A 59 -2.13 5.01 -11.65
CA SER A 59 -1.58 5.15 -12.99
C SER A 59 -1.21 3.80 -13.64
N GLN A 60 -0.93 2.76 -12.85
CA GLN A 60 -0.63 1.41 -13.33
C GLN A 60 -1.87 0.49 -13.37
N THR A 61 -2.98 0.87 -12.75
CA THR A 61 -4.20 0.04 -12.74
C THR A 61 -5.11 0.26 -13.96
N SER A 62 -4.80 1.23 -14.82
CA SER A 62 -5.61 1.55 -16.02
C SER A 62 -5.08 0.90 -17.31
N GLY A 63 -4.25 -0.12 -17.19
CA GLY A 63 -3.62 -0.83 -18.32
C GLY A 63 -3.97 -2.32 -18.40
N VAL A 64 -5.25 -2.68 -18.23
CA VAL A 64 -5.85 -3.96 -18.65
C VAL A 64 -7.36 -3.81 -18.79
#